data_AF-A0A955ZAJ2-F1
#
_entry.id   AF-A0A955ZAJ2-F1
#
_cell.length_a   1.000
_cell.length_b   1.000
_cell.length_c   1.000
_cell.angle_alpha   90.00
_cell.angle_beta   90.00
_cell.angle_gamma   90.00
#
_symmetry.space_group_name_H-M   'P 1'
#
loop_
_entity.id
_entity.type
_entity.pdbx_description
1 polymer ?
#
loop_
_entity_poly.entity_id
_entity_poly.type
_entity_poly.pdbx_seq_one_letter_code
_entity_poly.pdbx_strand_id
1 'polypeptide(L)'
;MAGVSIGGGGGGRRALDSEINMIPMIDLLMVTISFLLITAVWTHMSRLPASAQVPGASATDPCAEPGKECPVERRLHVETKDPGKFVLVWREGQVAMRSVDVPRTERVQRAGDQRVVAYPELAARVAEEWKREGAHRAATDDIADSAVVHASNDMAYASLVGVMDAVAHAKRPLTVKGKTEEVSAFRVTLAAD
;
A
#
# COMPACT_ATOMS: atom_id res chain seq x y z
N MET A 1 19.53 -28.49 -39.67
CA MET A 1 20.51 -28.40 -40.77
C MET A 1 21.26 -27.08 -40.65
N ALA A 2 22.35 -27.07 -39.88
CA ALA A 2 23.30 -25.96 -39.81
C ALA A 2 24.69 -26.57 -39.66
N GLY A 3 25.42 -26.70 -40.77
CA GLY A 3 26.80 -27.18 -40.78
C GLY A 3 27.74 -25.99 -40.85
N VAL A 4 28.65 -25.87 -39.87
CA VAL A 4 29.76 -24.92 -39.92
C VAL A 4 30.91 -25.59 -40.66
N SER A 5 31.35 -25.03 -41.79
CA SER A 5 32.51 -25.51 -42.53
C SER A 5 33.76 -24.75 -42.11
N ILE A 6 34.74 -25.45 -41.53
CA ILE A 6 36.11 -24.95 -41.39
C ILE A 6 36.89 -25.38 -42.64
N GLY A 7 37.32 -24.37 -43.41
CA GLY A 7 38.05 -24.53 -44.66
C GLY A 7 39.36 -25.30 -44.47
N GLY A 8 39.67 -26.12 -45.47
CA GLY A 8 40.71 -27.14 -45.44
C GLY A 8 42.15 -26.62 -45.37
N GLY A 9 42.99 -27.42 -44.72
CA GLY A 9 44.45 -27.29 -44.72
C GLY A 9 45.11 -28.61 -44.30
N GLY A 10 45.57 -29.38 -45.30
CA GLY A 10 46.64 -30.39 -45.27
C GLY A 10 46.75 -31.37 -44.09
N GLY A 11 46.47 -32.66 -44.36
CA GLY A 11 47.08 -33.78 -43.63
C GLY A 11 46.12 -34.67 -42.83
N GLY A 12 45.76 -35.82 -43.41
CA GLY A 12 45.55 -37.08 -42.68
C GLY A 12 44.51 -37.15 -41.55
N ARG A 13 43.52 -36.26 -41.50
CA ARG A 13 42.46 -36.32 -40.47
C ARG A 13 41.12 -36.70 -41.07
N ARG A 14 40.65 -37.89 -40.68
CA ARG A 14 39.34 -38.48 -40.97
C ARG A 14 38.23 -37.44 -40.75
N ALA A 15 37.32 -37.30 -41.71
CA ALA A 15 36.17 -36.40 -41.59
C ALA A 15 35.40 -36.75 -40.31
N LEU A 16 35.41 -35.84 -39.35
CA LEU A 16 34.64 -35.92 -38.11
C LEU A 16 33.29 -35.28 -38.40
N ASP A 17 32.44 -35.97 -39.16
CA ASP A 17 31.01 -35.70 -39.12
C ASP A 17 30.55 -36.06 -37.71
N SER A 18 30.57 -35.06 -36.83
CA SER A 18 30.13 -35.21 -35.45
C SER A 18 28.63 -35.02 -35.44
N GLU A 19 27.88 -36.11 -35.65
CA GLU A 19 26.44 -36.11 -35.38
C GLU A 19 26.25 -35.81 -33.90
N ILE A 20 25.77 -34.61 -33.59
CA ILE A 20 25.56 -34.20 -32.20
C ILE A 20 24.42 -35.04 -31.63
N ASN A 21 24.67 -35.71 -30.49
CA ASN A 21 23.63 -36.49 -29.83
C ASN A 21 22.50 -35.54 -29.41
N MET A 22 21.36 -35.61 -30.10
CA MET A 22 20.19 -34.76 -29.83
C MET A 22 19.55 -35.11 -28.48
N ILE A 23 19.70 -36.35 -28.00
CA ILE A 23 19.09 -36.83 -26.75
C ILE A 23 19.61 -36.03 -25.53
N PRO A 24 20.93 -35.86 -25.29
CA PRO A 24 21.45 -34.99 -24.24
C PRO A 24 21.07 -33.51 -24.36
N MET A 25 20.92 -32.98 -25.59
CA MET A 25 20.57 -31.58 -25.79
C MET A 25 19.09 -31.32 -25.45
N ILE A 26 18.20 -32.27 -25.73
CA ILE A 26 16.79 -32.20 -25.36
C ILE A 26 16.62 -32.23 -23.85
N ASP A 27 17.39 -33.06 -23.13
CA ASP A 27 17.35 -33.12 -21.67
C ASP A 27 17.77 -31.77 -21.04
N LEU A 28 18.85 -31.17 -21.56
CA LEU A 28 19.29 -29.83 -21.14
C LEU A 28 18.20 -28.77 -21.39
N LEU A 29 17.52 -28.81 -22.54
CA LEU A 29 16.43 -27.87 -22.86
C LEU A 29 15.19 -28.10 -21.99
N MET A 30 14.80 -29.33 -21.72
CA MET A 30 13.64 -29.63 -20.86
C MET A 30 13.88 -29.20 -19.41
N VAL A 31 15.07 -29.45 -18.88
CA VAL A 31 15.44 -29.04 -17.51
C VAL A 31 15.47 -27.51 -17.41
N THR A 32 16.03 -26.82 -18.40
CA THR A 32 16.06 -25.34 -18.40
C THR A 32 14.66 -24.73 -18.55
N ILE A 33 13.78 -25.28 -19.39
CA ILE A 33 12.38 -24.84 -19.48
C ILE A 33 11.64 -25.08 -18.16
N SER A 34 11.84 -26.25 -17.53
CA SER A 34 11.23 -26.56 -16.23
C SER A 34 11.68 -25.58 -15.15
N PHE A 35 12.97 -25.23 -15.14
CA PHE A 35 13.52 -24.22 -14.23
C PHE A 35 12.90 -22.83 -14.45
N LEU A 36 12.76 -22.40 -15.71
CA LEU A 36 12.12 -21.12 -16.06
C LEU A 36 10.64 -21.09 -15.66
N LEU A 37 9.91 -22.21 -15.78
CA LEU A 37 8.50 -22.28 -15.38
C LEU A 37 8.32 -22.26 -13.85
N ILE A 38 9.17 -22.98 -13.10
CA ILE A 38 9.12 -22.97 -11.62
C ILE A 38 9.44 -21.57 -11.09
N THR A 39 10.46 -20.90 -11.63
CA THR A 39 10.84 -19.54 -11.22
C THR A 39 9.81 -18.50 -11.64
N ALA A 40 9.15 -18.66 -12.80
CA ALA A 40 8.05 -17.80 -13.21
C ALA A 40 6.82 -17.94 -12.30
N VAL A 41 6.46 -19.15 -11.86
CA VAL A 41 5.37 -19.34 -10.89
C VAL A 41 5.71 -18.73 -9.53
N TRP A 42 6.98 -18.84 -9.11
CA TRP A 42 7.45 -18.24 -7.86
C TRP A 42 7.36 -16.70 -7.86
N THR A 43 7.56 -16.03 -9.00
CA THR A 43 7.40 -14.57 -9.10
C THR A 43 5.95 -14.10 -9.03
N HIS A 44 4.98 -14.98 -9.33
CA HIS A 44 3.57 -14.67 -9.18
C HIS A 44 3.07 -14.76 -7.73
N MET A 45 3.57 -15.71 -6.93
CA MET A 45 3.18 -15.83 -5.51
C MET A 45 3.78 -14.76 -4.59
N SER A 46 4.91 -14.14 -4.96
CA SER A 46 5.55 -13.09 -4.16
C SER A 46 4.82 -11.74 -4.18
N ARG A 47 3.74 -11.61 -4.97
CA ARG A 47 2.92 -10.40 -5.07
C ARG A 47 1.60 -10.48 -4.31
N LEU A 48 1.46 -11.35 -3.32
CA LEU A 48 0.29 -11.28 -2.45
C LEU A 48 0.29 -9.90 -1.77
N PRO A 49 -0.72 -9.04 -2.04
CA PRO A 49 -0.80 -7.74 -1.40
C PRO A 49 -1.16 -7.97 0.06
N ALA A 50 -0.16 -7.90 0.94
CA ALA A 50 -0.38 -7.85 2.38
C ALA A 50 -0.96 -6.47 2.72
N SER A 51 -2.25 -6.27 2.46
CA SER A 51 -2.94 -5.08 2.93
C SER A 51 -3.11 -5.21 4.44
N ALA A 52 -2.66 -4.19 5.19
CA ALA A 52 -2.89 -4.09 6.63
C ALA A 52 -4.35 -3.66 6.94
N GLN A 53 -5.28 -3.87 5.99
CA GLN A 53 -6.65 -3.44 6.12
C GLN A 53 -7.38 -4.37 7.08
N VAL A 54 -7.90 -3.80 8.16
CA VAL A 54 -8.57 -4.54 9.23
C VAL A 54 -9.72 -5.37 8.65
N PRO A 55 -9.80 -6.69 8.91
CA PRO A 55 -10.95 -7.50 8.52
C PRO A 55 -12.22 -6.95 9.16
N GLY A 56 -13.14 -6.39 8.35
CA GLY A 56 -14.46 -5.93 8.80
C GLY A 56 -14.87 -4.52 8.35
N ALA A 57 -13.96 -3.67 7.88
CA ALA A 57 -14.32 -2.35 7.36
C ALA A 57 -14.63 -2.41 5.86
N SER A 58 -15.89 -2.73 5.54
CA SER A 58 -16.51 -2.83 4.20
C SER A 58 -15.76 -3.70 3.19
N ALA A 59 -16.40 -4.80 2.81
CA ALA A 59 -15.99 -5.74 1.75
C ALA A 59 -16.08 -5.14 0.33
N THR A 60 -15.74 -3.87 0.18
CA THR A 60 -15.48 -3.19 -1.07
C THR A 60 -14.02 -2.77 -1.03
N ASP A 61 -13.15 -3.78 -1.03
CA ASP A 61 -11.77 -3.57 -1.46
C ASP A 61 -11.83 -3.51 -3.00
N PRO A 62 -11.66 -2.35 -3.65
CA PRO A 62 -11.69 -2.27 -5.12
C PRO A 62 -10.56 -3.07 -5.78
N CYS A 63 -9.67 -3.65 -4.98
CA CYS A 63 -8.59 -4.55 -5.36
C CYS A 63 -8.92 -6.06 -5.28
N ALA A 64 -10.12 -6.45 -4.85
CA ALA A 64 -10.48 -7.86 -4.68
C ALA A 64 -10.83 -8.61 -5.98
N GLU A 65 -10.91 -7.90 -7.12
CA GLU A 65 -11.16 -8.52 -8.43
C GLU A 65 -9.84 -8.87 -9.15
N PRO A 66 -9.57 -10.15 -9.46
CA PRO A 66 -8.39 -10.53 -10.22
C PRO A 66 -8.45 -9.94 -11.64
N GLY A 67 -7.55 -9.00 -11.93
CA GLY A 67 -7.40 -8.40 -13.28
C GLY A 67 -7.74 -6.92 -13.41
N LYS A 68 -8.21 -6.26 -12.35
CA LYS A 68 -8.36 -4.79 -12.32
C LYS A 68 -7.12 -4.16 -11.72
N GLU A 69 -6.49 -3.23 -12.44
CA GLU A 69 -5.50 -2.33 -11.85
C GLU A 69 -6.18 -1.57 -10.72
N CYS A 70 -5.68 -1.73 -9.48
CA CYS A 70 -6.21 -1.01 -8.33
C CYS A 70 -6.18 0.49 -8.67
N PRO A 71 -7.33 1.19 -8.63
CA PRO A 71 -7.30 2.64 -8.72
C PRO A 71 -6.43 3.14 -7.58
N VAL A 72 -5.44 3.96 -7.91
CA VAL A 72 -4.51 4.52 -6.92
C VAL A 72 -5.29 5.55 -6.12
N GLU A 73 -5.96 5.08 -5.06
CA GLU A 73 -6.74 5.96 -4.20
C GLU A 73 -5.81 6.92 -3.45
N ARG A 74 -6.28 8.16 -3.30
CA ARG A 74 -5.58 9.17 -2.51
C ARG A 74 -5.71 8.82 -1.03
N ARG A 75 -4.57 8.69 -0.37
CA ARG A 75 -4.49 8.36 1.05
C ARG A 75 -3.84 9.49 1.82
N LEU A 76 -4.40 9.79 2.98
CA LEU A 76 -3.79 10.73 3.92
C LEU A 76 -2.82 9.97 4.80
N HIS A 77 -1.54 10.30 4.74
CA HIS A 77 -0.54 9.77 5.66
C HIS A 77 -0.31 10.78 6.78
N VAL A 78 -0.37 10.31 8.02
CA VAL A 78 -0.05 11.10 9.22
C VAL A 78 1.26 10.58 9.77
N GLU A 79 2.34 11.32 9.59
CA GLU A 79 3.66 10.96 10.08
C GLU A 79 3.90 11.59 11.46
N THR A 80 4.28 10.76 12.44
CA THR A 80 4.52 11.20 13.83
C THR A 80 5.99 11.12 14.24
N LYS A 81 6.91 11.11 13.27
CA LYS A 81 8.37 10.97 13.51
C LYS A 81 8.94 12.09 14.36
N ASP A 82 8.48 13.31 14.11
CA ASP A 82 8.95 14.47 14.84
C ASP A 82 8.17 14.64 16.15
N PRO A 83 8.83 14.72 17.31
CA PRO A 83 8.14 14.87 18.58
C PRO A 83 7.42 16.23 18.71
N GLY A 84 7.81 17.24 17.92
CA GLY A 84 7.23 18.59 17.95
C GLY A 84 6.17 18.90 16.89
N LYS A 85 6.01 18.06 15.87
CA LYS A 85 5.08 18.31 14.77
C LYS A 85 4.56 17.01 14.16
N PHE A 86 3.33 17.07 13.64
CA PHE A 86 2.77 16.05 12.77
C PHE A 86 2.91 16.50 11.33
N VAL A 87 3.28 15.58 10.44
CA VAL A 87 3.34 15.86 9.01
C VAL A 87 2.18 15.12 8.34
N LEU A 88 1.25 15.88 7.76
CA LEU A 88 0.13 15.37 6.99
C LEU A 88 0.54 15.33 5.52
N VAL A 89 0.66 14.14 4.95
CA VAL A 89 1.07 13.95 3.55
C VAL A 89 -0.03 13.26 2.78
N TRP A 90 -0.63 13.95 1.81
CA TRP A 90 -1.49 13.30 0.82
C TRP A 90 -0.65 12.58 -0.20
N ARG A 91 -0.86 11.27 -0.33
CA ARG A 91 -0.17 10.41 -1.30
C ARG A 91 -1.16 9.79 -2.27
N GLU A 92 -0.81 9.82 -3.54
CA GLU A 92 -1.44 9.03 -4.58
C GLU A 92 -0.41 7.97 -5.00
N GLY A 93 -0.54 6.77 -4.42
CA GLY A 93 0.42 5.69 -4.61
C GLY A 93 1.75 6.02 -3.91
N GLN A 94 2.82 6.21 -4.70
CA GLN A 94 4.15 6.55 -4.19
C GLN A 94 4.45 8.05 -4.22
N VAL A 95 3.58 8.86 -4.83
CA VAL A 95 3.84 10.29 -5.03
C VAL A 95 3.19 11.09 -3.90
N ALA A 96 4.00 11.84 -3.16
CA ALA A 96 3.52 12.83 -2.21
C ALA A 96 3.04 14.07 -2.97
N MET A 97 1.73 14.30 -3.00
CA MET A 97 1.13 15.43 -3.71
C MET A 97 1.19 16.70 -2.86
N ARG A 98 0.93 16.56 -1.56
CA ARG A 98 0.82 17.69 -0.64
C ARG A 98 1.31 17.30 0.73
N SER A 99 2.07 18.18 1.36
CA SER A 99 2.56 18.03 2.72
C SER A 99 2.17 19.26 3.53
N VAL A 100 1.65 19.05 4.74
CA VAL A 100 1.28 20.10 5.68
C VAL A 100 1.84 19.75 7.05
N ASP A 101 2.60 20.69 7.61
CA ASP A 101 3.16 20.57 8.95
C ASP A 101 2.16 21.14 9.96
N VAL A 102 1.85 20.35 10.98
CA VAL A 102 0.95 20.73 12.07
C VAL A 102 1.71 20.66 13.38
N PRO A 103 1.79 21.76 14.16
CA PRO A 103 2.45 21.73 15.46
C PRO A 103 1.74 20.75 16.42
N ARG A 104 2.53 20.04 17.23
CA ARG A 104 1.99 19.09 18.20
C ARG A 104 1.53 19.81 19.47
N THR A 105 0.29 20.30 19.43
CA THR A 105 -0.34 20.91 20.61
C THR A 105 -1.17 19.87 21.36
N GLU A 106 -0.57 19.29 22.40
CA GLU A 106 -1.24 18.31 23.26
C GLU A 106 -2.20 18.99 24.24
N ARG A 107 -3.46 18.53 24.27
CA ARG A 107 -4.42 18.85 25.33
C ARG A 107 -4.72 17.58 26.11
N VAL A 108 -4.18 17.51 27.33
CA VAL A 108 -4.50 16.45 28.27
C VAL A 108 -5.81 16.78 28.96
N GLN A 109 -6.83 15.95 28.75
CA GLN A 109 -8.11 16.02 29.44
C GLN A 109 -8.21 14.84 30.41
N ARG A 110 -8.83 15.08 31.57
CA ARG A 110 -9.10 14.03 32.55
C ARG A 110 -10.56 13.61 32.40
N ALA A 111 -10.80 12.43 31.84
CA ALA A 111 -12.14 11.85 31.73
C ALA A 111 -12.30 10.80 32.84
N GLY A 112 -12.79 11.24 34.00
CA GLY A 112 -12.84 10.39 35.20
C GLY A 112 -11.44 10.02 35.70
N ASP A 113 -11.15 8.71 35.76
CA ASP A 113 -9.84 8.18 36.20
C ASP A 113 -8.83 8.01 35.04
N GLN A 114 -9.26 8.18 33.78
CA GLN A 114 -8.38 8.02 32.62
C GLN A 114 -7.85 9.37 32.10
N ARG A 115 -6.56 9.38 31.76
CA ARG A 115 -5.88 10.48 31.07
C ARG A 115 -6.14 10.36 29.57
N VAL A 116 -6.92 11.27 29.01
CA VAL A 116 -7.22 11.33 27.58
C VAL A 116 -6.33 12.39 26.94
N VAL A 117 -5.54 11.99 25.96
CA VAL A 117 -4.69 12.89 25.19
C VAL A 117 -5.45 13.29 23.93
N ALA A 118 -5.67 14.59 23.72
CA ALA A 118 -6.36 15.11 22.55
C ALA A 118 -5.48 16.09 21.77
N TYR A 119 -5.56 16.05 20.44
CA TYR A 119 -4.85 16.97 19.54
C TYR A 119 -5.86 17.81 18.74
N PRO A 120 -6.39 18.91 19.31
CA PRO A 120 -7.44 19.70 18.66
C PRO A 120 -6.97 20.40 17.38
N GLU A 121 -5.72 20.86 17.34
CA GLU A 121 -5.15 21.49 16.15
C GLU A 121 -4.98 20.50 15.00
N LEU A 122 -4.55 19.27 15.31
CA LEU A 122 -4.48 18.18 14.33
C LEU A 122 -5.88 17.87 13.77
N ALA A 123 -6.88 17.75 14.65
CA ALA A 123 -8.26 17.47 14.24
C ALA A 123 -8.82 18.56 13.30
N ALA A 124 -8.58 19.83 13.63
CA ALA A 124 -9.01 20.96 12.79
C ALA A 124 -8.33 20.92 11.41
N ARG A 125 -7.01 20.67 11.37
CA ARG A 125 -6.25 20.61 10.12
C ARG A 125 -6.63 19.42 9.25
N VAL A 126 -6.84 18.25 9.85
CA VAL A 126 -7.31 17.06 9.11
C VAL A 126 -8.70 17.31 8.52
N ALA A 127 -9.61 17.97 9.25
CA ALA A 127 -10.93 18.31 8.72
C ALA A 127 -10.86 19.35 7.58
N GLU A 128 -9.96 20.33 7.66
CA GLU A 128 -9.71 21.29 6.57
C GLU A 128 -9.14 20.61 5.32
N GLU A 129 -8.15 19.74 5.50
CA GLU A 129 -7.51 19.02 4.40
C GLU A 129 -8.48 18.03 3.74
N TRP A 130 -9.32 17.33 4.52
CA TRP A 130 -10.38 16.48 3.96
C TRP A 130 -11.38 17.26 3.10
N LYS A 131 -11.79 18.46 3.55
CA LYS A 131 -12.70 19.30 2.76
C LYS A 131 -12.10 19.73 1.43
N ARG A 132 -10.77 19.87 1.35
CA ARG A 132 -10.03 20.31 0.15
C ARG A 132 -9.74 19.15 -0.80
N GLU A 133 -9.14 18.08 -0.29
CA GLU A 133 -8.56 17.00 -1.08
C GLU A 133 -9.35 15.69 -1.02
N GLY A 134 -10.34 15.58 -0.13
CA GLY A 134 -11.16 14.36 0.01
C GLY A 134 -11.90 14.02 -1.27
N ALA A 135 -11.76 12.77 -1.71
CA ALA A 135 -12.40 12.26 -2.93
C ALA A 135 -13.86 11.87 -2.65
N HIS A 136 -14.12 11.25 -1.50
CA HIS A 136 -15.41 10.62 -1.18
C HIS A 136 -16.30 11.50 -0.27
N ARG A 137 -16.66 12.68 -0.79
CA ARG A 137 -17.47 13.70 -0.07
C ARG A 137 -18.98 13.59 -0.28
N ALA A 138 -19.43 12.84 -1.28
CA ALA A 138 -20.85 12.75 -1.61
C ALA A 138 -21.61 11.93 -0.56
N ALA A 139 -22.82 12.38 -0.18
CA ALA A 139 -23.62 11.70 0.84
C ALA A 139 -24.17 10.34 0.40
N THR A 140 -24.08 10.02 -0.88
CA THR A 140 -24.45 8.74 -1.48
C THR A 140 -23.28 7.78 -1.62
N ASP A 141 -22.06 8.24 -1.30
CA ASP A 141 -20.83 7.46 -1.43
C ASP A 141 -20.60 6.64 -0.16
N ASP A 142 -20.68 5.32 -0.28
CA ASP A 142 -20.47 4.39 0.82
C ASP A 142 -18.98 4.18 1.15
N ILE A 143 -18.07 4.54 0.24
CA ILE A 143 -16.63 4.37 0.40
C ILE A 143 -16.05 5.53 1.20
N ALA A 144 -15.34 5.25 2.29
CA ALA A 144 -14.64 6.28 3.06
C ALA A 144 -13.21 6.49 2.53
N ASP A 145 -12.69 7.72 2.62
CA ASP A 145 -11.30 8.00 2.29
C ASP A 145 -10.37 7.22 3.24
N SER A 146 -9.19 6.81 2.78
CA SER A 146 -8.26 6.03 3.62
C SER A 146 -7.19 6.93 4.25
N ALA A 147 -6.96 6.78 5.55
CA ALA A 147 -5.90 7.47 6.29
C ALA A 147 -4.95 6.45 6.93
N VAL A 148 -3.65 6.65 6.77
CA VAL A 148 -2.60 5.82 7.36
C VAL A 148 -1.88 6.62 8.44
N VAL A 149 -1.93 6.16 9.68
CA VAL A 149 -1.17 6.75 10.78
C VAL A 149 0.14 5.99 10.94
N HIS A 150 1.26 6.67 10.73
CA HIS A 150 2.59 6.13 10.97
C HIS A 150 2.99 6.44 12.40
N ALA A 151 2.89 5.44 13.26
CA ALA A 151 3.26 5.54 14.66
C ALA A 151 4.76 5.31 14.83
N SER A 152 5.44 6.23 15.51
CA SER A 152 6.83 6.05 15.92
C SER A 152 6.92 5.08 17.10
N ASN A 153 8.03 4.33 17.18
CA ASN A 153 8.25 3.32 18.23
C ASN A 153 8.30 3.89 19.66
N ASP A 154 8.59 5.18 19.81
CA ASP A 154 8.64 5.90 21.08
C ASP A 154 7.29 6.54 21.47
N MET A 155 6.26 6.44 20.62
CA MET A 155 4.96 7.04 20.89
C MET A 155 4.22 6.29 21.99
N ALA A 156 3.85 7.00 23.05
CA ALA A 156 2.95 6.47 24.07
C ALA A 156 1.57 6.12 23.48
N TYR A 157 0.99 5.00 23.92
CA TYR A 157 -0.30 4.51 23.43
C TYR A 157 -1.43 5.56 23.56
N ALA A 158 -1.48 6.30 24.66
CA ALA A 158 -2.47 7.37 24.86
C ALA A 158 -2.37 8.47 23.78
N SER A 159 -1.15 8.81 23.37
CA SER A 159 -0.90 9.77 22.29
C SER A 159 -1.31 9.21 20.94
N LEU A 160 -1.06 7.92 20.68
CA LEU A 160 -1.52 7.26 19.45
C LEU A 160 -3.05 7.31 19.32
N VAL A 161 -3.75 6.96 20.40
CA VAL A 161 -5.23 7.06 20.45
C VAL A 161 -5.67 8.50 20.19
N GLY A 162 -5.02 9.49 20.78
CA GLY A 162 -5.31 10.90 20.53
C GLY A 162 -5.14 11.32 19.06
N VAL A 163 -4.16 10.75 18.35
CA VAL A 163 -3.97 10.97 16.92
C VAL A 163 -5.09 10.31 16.11
N MET A 164 -5.46 9.06 16.45
CA MET A 164 -6.57 8.35 15.79
C MET A 164 -7.91 9.08 15.99
N ASP A 165 -8.17 9.58 17.20
CA ASP A 165 -9.35 10.39 17.51
C ASP A 165 -9.36 11.71 16.73
N ALA A 166 -8.21 12.34 16.57
CA ALA A 166 -8.09 13.56 15.78
C ALA A 166 -8.40 13.32 14.30
N VAL A 167 -7.99 12.18 13.74
CA VAL A 167 -8.33 11.80 12.36
C VAL A 167 -9.83 11.47 12.24
N ALA A 168 -10.39 10.75 13.21
CA ALA A 168 -11.82 10.41 13.27
C ALA A 168 -12.74 11.62 13.53
N HIS A 169 -12.17 12.77 13.91
CA HIS A 169 -12.90 14.01 14.10
C HIS A 169 -13.45 14.57 12.78
N ALA A 170 -12.78 14.31 11.65
CA ALA A 170 -13.32 14.66 10.34
C ALA A 170 -14.60 13.85 10.08
N LYS A 171 -15.74 14.53 9.99
CA LYS A 171 -17.05 13.91 9.73
C LYS A 171 -17.51 14.16 8.30
N ARG A 172 -18.20 13.17 7.74
CA ARG A 172 -18.91 13.25 6.48
C ARG A 172 -20.38 12.88 6.65
N PRO A 173 -21.31 13.54 5.93
CA PRO A 173 -22.69 13.09 5.88
C PRO A 173 -22.78 11.82 5.03
N LEU A 174 -23.40 10.77 5.56
CA LEU A 174 -23.72 9.55 4.81
C LEU A 174 -25.22 9.27 4.91
N THR A 175 -25.88 9.09 3.77
CA THR A 175 -27.31 8.78 3.70
C THR A 175 -27.51 7.28 3.63
N VAL A 176 -27.80 6.65 4.77
CA VAL A 176 -28.12 5.21 4.82
C VAL A 176 -29.62 5.07 5.02
N LYS A 177 -30.30 4.40 4.08
CA LYS A 177 -31.75 4.13 4.14
C LYS A 177 -32.61 5.38 4.35
N GLY A 178 -32.24 6.50 3.73
CA GLY A 178 -33.01 7.75 3.77
C GLY A 178 -32.82 8.59 5.05
N LYS A 179 -31.90 8.20 5.95
CA LYS A 179 -31.46 9.03 7.08
C LYS A 179 -30.01 9.45 6.86
N THR A 180 -29.74 10.74 7.05
CA THR A 180 -28.39 11.30 6.98
C THR A 180 -27.75 11.20 8.36
N GLU A 181 -26.67 10.44 8.46
CA GLU A 181 -25.86 10.31 9.68
C GLU A 181 -24.45 10.89 9.44
N GLU A 182 -23.89 11.54 10.47
CA GLU A 182 -22.50 12.01 10.42
C GLU A 182 -21.56 10.87 10.84
N VAL A 183 -20.84 10.34 9.87
CA VAL A 183 -19.87 9.25 10.06
C VAL A 183 -18.45 9.76 9.89
N SER A 184 -17.45 8.99 10.34
CA SER A 184 -16.04 9.32 10.10
C SER A 184 -15.78 9.43 8.60
N ALA A 185 -15.10 10.52 8.20
CA ALA A 185 -14.66 10.73 6.83
C ALA A 185 -13.59 9.72 6.40
N PHE A 186 -12.78 9.28 7.36
CA PHE A 186 -11.64 8.41 7.11
C PHE A 186 -11.82 7.02 7.72
N ARG A 187 -11.31 6.03 6.99
CA ARG A 187 -10.95 4.71 7.49
C ARG A 187 -9.48 4.73 7.89
N VAL A 188 -9.22 4.54 9.18
CA VAL A 188 -7.87 4.63 9.75
C VAL A 188 -7.17 3.27 9.70
N THR A 189 -5.97 3.25 9.13
CA THR A 189 -5.05 2.10 9.13
C THR A 189 -3.78 2.50 9.87
N LEU A 190 -3.25 1.61 10.70
CA LEU A 190 -2.01 1.83 11.45
C LEU A 190 -0.83 1.25 10.68
N ALA A 191 0.24 2.02 10.55
CA ALA A 191 1.55 1.54 10.15
C ALA A 191 2.54 1.83 11.28
N ALA A 192 3.30 0.82 11.70
CA ALA A 192 4.41 1.01 12.62
C ALA A 192 5.67 1.25 11.78
N ASP A 193 6.42 2.30 12.12
CA ASP A 193 7.72 2.64 11.51
C ASP A 193 8.89 2.17 12.39
#